data_AF-A0A3C0HII6-F1
#
_entry.id   AF-A0A3C0HII6-F1
#
_cell.length_a   1.000
_cell.length_b   1.000
_cell.length_c   1.000
_cell.angle_alpha   90.00
_cell.angle_beta   90.00
_cell.angle_gamma   90.00
#
_symmetry.space_group_name_H-M   'P 1'
#
loop_
_entity.id
_entity.type
_entity.pdbx_description
1 polymer ?
#
loop_
_entity_poly.entity_id
_entity_poly.type
_entity_poly.pdbx_seq_one_letter_code
_entity_poly.pdbx_strand_id
1 'polypeptide(L)'
;MAREILTDLDFINVSRLLNVPVPTLDGHAANKAYVDSAIEGLAWKDSARVSTQANISLASPGATIDSITMATNDRVLVRSQTTQTENGLYIWNGAAVAMTRSPDANTFPELEQAVVTVEEGTSAGATFRQTAVNGTIGSTNILWTSFGTSAPAASETTAGIIEIATQAETNAGTADNLALTPLKIANWAGRPLKFQQLVGDGTATQYTVTHNLGTRDVQASVYRNSGAFDEVIADIEYTTINSVTVRFASAPAINAFRVVIDG
;
A
#
# COMPACT_ATOMS: atom_id res chain seq x y z
N MET A 1 -43.73 -30.53 26.50
CA MET A 1 -43.00 -31.54 25.69
C MET A 1 -43.24 -31.24 24.23
N ALA A 2 -42.19 -31.29 23.41
CA ALA A 2 -42.36 -31.18 21.95
C ALA A 2 -43.08 -32.44 21.43
N ARG A 3 -43.79 -32.31 20.30
CA ARG A 3 -44.41 -33.47 19.64
C ARG A 3 -43.34 -34.19 18.84
N GLU A 4 -43.16 -35.48 19.09
CA GLU A 4 -42.28 -36.32 18.28
C GLU A 4 -42.93 -36.61 16.93
N ILE A 5 -42.12 -36.53 15.87
CA ILE A 5 -42.52 -36.88 14.50
C ILE A 5 -41.57 -38.01 14.07
N LEU A 6 -42.11 -39.22 13.92
CA LEU A 6 -41.33 -40.44 13.64
C LEU A 6 -41.34 -40.79 12.13
N THR A 7 -41.62 -39.82 11.28
CA THR A 7 -41.72 -39.96 9.82
C THR A 7 -41.39 -38.63 9.13
N ASP A 8 -41.14 -38.63 7.82
CA ASP A 8 -40.80 -37.40 7.10
C ASP A 8 -42.04 -36.53 6.81
N LEU A 9 -41.83 -35.21 6.75
CA LEU A 9 -42.85 -34.24 6.34
C LEU A 9 -42.54 -33.73 4.92
N ASP A 10 -43.40 -34.07 3.96
CA ASP A 10 -43.37 -33.50 2.60
C ASP A 10 -44.38 -32.35 2.49
N PHE A 11 -43.88 -31.15 2.15
CA PHE A 11 -44.67 -29.92 2.04
C PHE A 11 -45.06 -29.56 0.60
N ILE A 12 -44.75 -30.43 -0.38
CA ILE A 12 -45.18 -30.36 -1.78
C ILE A 12 -44.97 -28.98 -2.45
N ASN A 13 -43.93 -28.25 -2.04
CA ASN A 13 -43.56 -26.89 -2.50
C ASN A 13 -44.59 -25.76 -2.32
N VAL A 14 -45.78 -26.05 -1.78
CA VAL A 14 -46.83 -25.03 -1.57
C VAL A 14 -47.09 -24.73 -0.10
N SER A 15 -46.86 -25.71 0.79
CA SER A 15 -47.04 -25.54 2.22
C SER A 15 -45.78 -24.94 2.86
N ARG A 16 -45.94 -24.09 3.88
CA ARG A 16 -44.85 -23.40 4.58
C ARG A 16 -44.91 -23.64 6.08
N LEU A 17 -43.75 -23.69 6.72
CA LEU A 17 -43.65 -23.63 8.17
C LEU A 17 -43.67 -22.15 8.61
N LEU A 18 -44.72 -21.75 9.34
CA LEU A 18 -44.92 -20.37 9.79
C LEU A 18 -44.44 -20.17 11.23
N ASN A 19 -44.05 -18.93 11.56
CA ASN A 19 -43.67 -18.50 12.92
C ASN A 19 -42.50 -19.29 13.55
N VAL A 20 -41.49 -19.66 12.76
CA VAL A 20 -40.28 -20.32 13.26
C VAL A 20 -39.43 -19.31 14.06
N PRO A 21 -39.20 -19.52 15.37
CA PRO A 21 -38.38 -18.61 16.18
C PRO A 21 -36.89 -18.64 15.79
N VAL A 22 -36.12 -17.66 16.27
CA VAL A 22 -34.66 -17.63 16.08
C VAL A 22 -34.03 -18.87 16.75
N PRO A 23 -33.18 -19.64 16.05
CA PRO A 23 -32.56 -20.83 16.62
C PRO A 23 -31.57 -20.48 17.75
N THR A 24 -31.51 -21.31 18.79
CA THR A 24 -30.65 -21.13 19.97
C THR A 24 -29.81 -22.38 20.30
N LEU A 25 -30.10 -23.51 19.66
CA LEU A 25 -29.40 -24.78 19.78
C LEU A 25 -29.16 -25.35 18.37
N ASP A 26 -28.13 -26.18 18.22
CA ASP A 26 -27.67 -26.68 16.91
C ASP A 26 -28.72 -27.50 16.13
N GLY A 27 -29.69 -28.11 16.83
CA GLY A 27 -30.76 -28.89 16.21
C GLY A 27 -32.03 -28.11 15.83
N HIS A 28 -32.07 -26.79 16.05
CA HIS A 28 -33.24 -25.98 15.73
C HIS A 28 -33.35 -25.71 14.22
N ALA A 29 -34.57 -25.70 13.70
CA ALA A 29 -34.83 -25.18 12.35
C ALA A 29 -34.49 -23.68 12.29
N ALA A 30 -33.73 -23.27 11.28
CA ALA A 30 -33.35 -21.89 11.07
C ALA A 30 -34.44 -21.13 10.28
N ASN A 31 -34.88 -19.98 10.78
CA ASN A 31 -35.77 -19.11 10.00
C ASN A 31 -34.94 -18.31 8.96
N LYS A 32 -35.58 -17.90 7.85
CA LYS A 32 -34.88 -17.19 6.76
C LYS A 32 -34.20 -15.91 7.25
N ALA A 33 -34.84 -15.14 8.14
CA ALA A 33 -34.26 -13.91 8.69
C ALA A 33 -32.95 -14.16 9.46
N TYR A 34 -32.86 -15.25 10.21
CA TYR A 34 -31.66 -15.70 10.90
C TYR A 34 -30.58 -16.12 9.90
N VAL A 35 -30.95 -16.90 8.87
CA VAL A 35 -30.01 -17.34 7.82
C VAL A 35 -29.49 -16.13 7.02
N ASP A 36 -30.35 -15.19 6.63
CA ASP A 36 -29.97 -13.96 5.93
C ASP A 36 -29.04 -13.09 6.80
N SER A 37 -29.35 -12.95 8.10
CA SER A 37 -28.51 -12.21 9.05
C SER A 37 -27.17 -12.90 9.32
N ALA A 38 -27.15 -14.23 9.29
CA ALA A 38 -25.96 -15.05 9.50
C ALA A 38 -25.08 -15.18 8.24
N ILE A 39 -25.66 -15.01 7.04
CA ILE A 39 -24.96 -15.15 5.76
C ILE A 39 -24.28 -13.86 5.32
N GLU A 40 -24.80 -12.64 5.55
CA GLU A 40 -24.13 -11.45 4.99
C GLU A 40 -24.36 -10.14 5.77
N GLY A 41 -23.34 -9.70 6.52
CA GLY A 41 -23.21 -8.31 6.99
C GLY A 41 -22.72 -7.34 5.90
N LEU A 42 -22.91 -7.71 4.62
CA LEU A 42 -22.51 -7.02 3.41
C LEU A 42 -23.60 -7.23 2.35
N ALA A 43 -24.20 -6.15 1.87
CA ALA A 43 -25.22 -6.20 0.82
C ALA A 43 -24.59 -5.82 -0.53
N TRP A 44 -24.06 -6.81 -1.27
CA TRP A 44 -23.48 -6.56 -2.58
C TRP A 44 -24.52 -5.97 -3.54
N LYS A 45 -24.13 -4.91 -4.23
CA LYS A 45 -24.87 -4.23 -5.29
C LYS A 45 -24.22 -4.53 -6.63
N ASP A 46 -24.98 -4.39 -7.72
CA ASP A 46 -24.36 -4.41 -9.04
C ASP A 46 -23.31 -3.29 -9.13
N SER A 47 -22.28 -3.54 -9.93
CA SER A 47 -21.18 -2.63 -10.12
C SER A 47 -21.64 -1.25 -10.61
N ALA A 48 -20.93 -0.22 -10.16
CA ALA A 48 -21.02 1.09 -10.75
C ALA A 48 -19.99 1.21 -11.87
N ARG A 49 -20.39 1.74 -13.02
CA ARG A 49 -19.46 1.98 -14.13
C ARG A 49 -18.37 2.97 -13.71
N VAL A 50 -18.76 4.04 -13.00
CA VAL A 50 -17.83 5.09 -12.55
C VAL A 50 -18.18 5.60 -11.15
N SER A 51 -17.20 6.19 -10.47
CA SER A 51 -17.39 6.86 -9.18
C SER A 51 -17.03 8.34 -9.27
N THR A 52 -17.79 9.20 -8.58
CA THR A 52 -17.50 10.63 -8.53
C THR A 52 -16.23 10.92 -7.71
N GLN A 53 -15.34 11.75 -8.24
CA GLN A 53 -14.11 12.20 -7.55
C GLN A 53 -14.27 13.58 -6.87
N ALA A 54 -15.33 14.30 -7.21
CA ALA A 54 -15.66 15.61 -6.66
C ALA A 54 -17.19 15.82 -6.68
N ASN A 55 -17.64 16.95 -6.16
CA ASN A 55 -19.04 17.36 -6.17
C ASN A 55 -19.54 17.52 -7.62
N ILE A 56 -20.72 16.97 -7.92
CA ILE A 56 -21.38 17.09 -9.24
C ILE A 56 -22.83 17.59 -9.07
N SER A 57 -23.41 18.18 -10.10
CA SER A 57 -24.85 18.50 -10.11
C SER A 57 -25.67 17.24 -10.41
N LEU A 58 -26.43 16.73 -9.45
CA LEU A 58 -27.30 15.57 -9.68
C LEU A 58 -28.48 15.88 -10.61
N ALA A 59 -28.87 17.15 -10.72
CA ALA A 59 -29.93 17.59 -11.63
C ALA A 59 -29.46 17.69 -13.09
N SER A 60 -28.17 17.94 -13.30
CA SER A 60 -27.53 18.09 -14.61
C SER A 60 -26.07 17.62 -14.54
N PRO A 61 -25.82 16.30 -14.55
CA PRO A 61 -24.50 15.73 -14.26
C PRO A 61 -23.45 15.95 -15.34
N GLY A 62 -23.84 16.44 -16.53
CA GLY A 62 -22.96 16.57 -17.68
C GLY A 62 -22.81 15.26 -18.47
N ALA A 63 -22.16 15.36 -19.64
CA ALA A 63 -21.96 14.23 -20.55
C ALA A 63 -20.86 13.25 -20.10
N THR A 64 -20.01 13.68 -19.16
CA THR A 64 -18.91 12.88 -18.63
C THR A 64 -18.89 12.92 -17.10
N ILE A 65 -18.49 11.81 -16.49
CA ILE A 65 -18.18 11.72 -15.06
C ILE A 65 -16.81 11.06 -14.94
N ASP A 66 -15.89 11.68 -14.20
CA ASP A 66 -14.49 11.22 -14.07
C ASP A 66 -13.80 10.94 -15.42
N SER A 67 -14.01 11.84 -16.38
CA SER A 67 -13.54 11.72 -17.78
C SER A 67 -14.14 10.58 -18.61
N ILE A 68 -15.09 9.81 -18.07
CA ILE A 68 -15.80 8.75 -18.78
C ILE A 68 -17.06 9.32 -19.43
N THR A 69 -17.27 9.09 -20.72
CA THR A 69 -18.51 9.46 -21.42
C THR A 69 -19.65 8.55 -21.00
N MET A 70 -20.73 9.18 -20.53
CA MET A 70 -21.88 8.50 -19.97
C MET A 70 -22.91 8.16 -21.06
N ALA A 71 -23.53 7.00 -20.93
CA ALA A 71 -24.71 6.59 -21.66
C ALA A 71 -25.92 6.51 -20.72
N THR A 72 -27.13 6.65 -21.29
CA THR A 72 -28.37 6.48 -20.52
C THR A 72 -28.39 5.10 -19.89
N ASN A 73 -28.80 5.05 -18.61
CA ASN A 73 -28.82 3.88 -17.73
C ASN A 73 -27.48 3.48 -17.11
N ASP A 74 -26.39 4.20 -17.37
CA ASP A 74 -25.13 3.93 -16.69
C ASP A 74 -25.26 4.17 -15.19
N ARG A 75 -24.73 3.21 -14.41
CA ARG A 75 -24.72 3.27 -12.96
C ARG A 75 -23.49 4.02 -12.45
N VAL A 76 -23.71 4.93 -11.51
CA VAL A 76 -22.69 5.82 -10.97
C VAL A 76 -22.71 5.75 -9.44
N LEU A 77 -21.55 5.54 -8.85
CA LEU A 77 -21.34 5.73 -7.42
C LEU A 77 -21.10 7.23 -7.14
N VAL A 78 -22.10 7.89 -6.56
CA VAL A 78 -21.99 9.26 -6.07
C VAL A 78 -21.53 9.21 -4.61
N ARG A 79 -20.27 9.55 -4.37
CA ARG A 79 -19.66 9.49 -3.03
C ARG A 79 -18.99 10.79 -2.58
N SER A 80 -18.91 11.78 -3.45
CA SER A 80 -18.09 12.99 -3.27
C SER A 80 -18.90 14.28 -3.29
N GLN A 81 -20.19 14.24 -2.92
CA GLN A 81 -21.02 15.43 -2.74
C GLN A 81 -20.59 16.22 -1.49
N THR A 82 -20.71 17.55 -1.56
CA THR A 82 -20.61 18.42 -0.38
C THR A 82 -21.74 18.13 0.61
N THR A 83 -22.96 17.94 0.09
CA THR A 83 -24.13 17.51 0.87
C THR A 83 -24.17 15.99 0.92
N GLN A 84 -23.57 15.39 1.94
CA GLN A 84 -23.39 13.93 2.02
C GLN A 84 -24.70 13.12 2.06
N THR A 85 -25.85 13.74 2.35
CA THR A 85 -27.17 13.09 2.28
C THR A 85 -27.62 12.78 0.84
N GLU A 86 -26.95 13.38 -0.15
CA GLU A 86 -27.15 13.17 -1.58
C GLU A 86 -26.22 12.11 -2.18
N ASN A 87 -25.26 11.59 -1.41
CA ASN A 87 -24.46 10.45 -1.84
C ASN A 87 -25.34 9.19 -1.98
N GLY A 88 -24.89 8.24 -2.80
CA GLY A 88 -25.60 6.99 -3.08
C GLY A 88 -25.25 6.41 -4.44
N LEU A 89 -25.99 5.38 -4.85
CA LEU A 89 -25.90 4.81 -6.19
C LEU A 89 -26.98 5.41 -7.06
N TYR A 90 -26.61 5.88 -8.24
CA TYR A 90 -27.48 6.59 -9.16
C TYR A 90 -27.42 6.00 -10.57
N ILE A 91 -28.49 6.20 -11.32
CA ILE A 91 -28.61 5.95 -12.75
C ILE A 91 -28.51 7.28 -13.48
N TRP A 92 -27.58 7.36 -14.43
CA TRP A 92 -27.41 8.51 -15.29
C TRP A 92 -28.48 8.48 -16.40
N ASN A 93 -29.29 9.54 -16.50
CA ASN A 93 -30.42 9.60 -17.44
C ASN A 93 -30.17 10.48 -18.67
N GLY A 94 -29.20 11.39 -18.58
CA GLY A 94 -28.91 12.39 -19.61
C GLY A 94 -28.03 13.51 -19.06
N ALA A 95 -27.30 14.21 -19.93
CA ALA A 95 -26.32 15.22 -19.50
C ALA A 95 -26.97 16.42 -18.78
N ALA A 96 -28.20 16.75 -19.14
CA ALA A 96 -29.01 17.82 -18.55
C ALA A 96 -30.31 17.28 -17.93
N VAL A 97 -30.30 16.01 -17.53
CA VAL A 97 -31.46 15.33 -16.91
C VAL A 97 -31.06 14.86 -15.53
N ALA A 98 -31.95 15.06 -14.56
CA ALA A 98 -31.69 14.65 -13.19
C ALA A 98 -31.41 13.14 -13.12
N MET A 99 -30.37 12.77 -12.37
CA MET A 99 -30.06 11.38 -12.08
C MET A 99 -31.11 10.80 -11.13
N THR A 100 -31.43 9.52 -11.32
CA THR A 100 -32.35 8.79 -10.43
C THR A 100 -31.55 7.90 -9.50
N ARG A 101 -31.93 7.76 -8.22
CA ARG A 101 -31.30 6.73 -7.38
C ARG A 101 -31.53 5.34 -7.98
N SER A 102 -30.53 4.47 -7.86
CA SER A 102 -30.61 3.11 -8.36
C SER A 102 -31.73 2.33 -7.62
N PRO A 103 -32.53 1.50 -8.32
CA PRO A 103 -33.69 0.84 -7.72
C PRO A 103 -33.39 -0.07 -6.52
N ASP A 104 -32.17 -0.58 -6.43
CA ASP A 104 -31.65 -1.44 -5.36
C ASP A 104 -30.91 -0.66 -4.25
N ALA A 105 -30.98 0.68 -4.28
CA ALA A 105 -30.31 1.60 -3.38
C ALA A 105 -31.10 2.92 -3.22
N ASN A 106 -32.43 2.86 -3.29
CA ASN A 106 -33.32 4.02 -3.25
C ASN A 106 -34.03 4.21 -1.89
N THR A 107 -33.85 3.27 -0.97
CA THR A 107 -34.21 3.40 0.45
C THR A 107 -32.97 3.27 1.34
N PHE A 108 -33.04 3.77 2.58
CA PHE A 108 -31.91 3.63 3.50
C PHE A 108 -31.63 2.17 3.91
N PRO A 109 -32.64 1.32 4.21
CA PRO A 109 -32.41 -0.10 4.49
C PRO A 109 -31.67 -0.85 3.38
N GLU A 110 -31.87 -0.47 2.12
CA GLU A 110 -31.13 -1.05 0.99
C GLU A 110 -29.67 -0.56 0.92
N LEU A 111 -29.39 0.63 1.44
CA LEU A 111 -28.03 1.17 1.54
C LEU A 111 -27.27 0.63 2.74
N GLU A 112 -27.96 0.09 3.75
CA GLU A 112 -27.30 -0.49 4.92
C GLU A 112 -26.38 -1.63 4.49
N GLN A 113 -25.10 -1.47 4.84
CA GLN A 113 -24.05 -2.42 4.48
C GLN A 113 -23.85 -2.62 2.97
N ALA A 114 -24.36 -1.70 2.14
CA ALA A 114 -24.21 -1.81 0.71
C ALA A 114 -22.74 -1.83 0.30
N VAL A 115 -22.36 -2.77 -0.56
CA VAL A 115 -21.01 -2.89 -1.13
C VAL A 115 -21.10 -2.78 -2.64
N VAL A 116 -20.22 -1.99 -3.25
CA VAL A 116 -20.21 -1.79 -4.71
C VAL A 116 -18.78 -1.69 -5.23
N THR A 117 -18.54 -2.34 -6.38
CA THR A 117 -17.28 -2.27 -7.13
C THR A 117 -17.40 -1.27 -8.26
N VAL A 118 -16.31 -0.55 -8.56
CA VAL A 118 -16.24 0.43 -9.67
C VAL A 118 -15.47 -0.15 -10.85
N GLU A 119 -15.98 -0.01 -12.07
CA GLU A 119 -15.43 -0.68 -13.27
C GLU A 119 -14.45 0.20 -14.07
N GLU A 120 -14.70 1.51 -14.16
CA GLU A 120 -13.95 2.46 -14.99
C GLU A 120 -13.58 3.74 -14.21
N GLY A 121 -12.69 4.54 -14.82
CA GLY A 121 -12.20 5.80 -14.25
C GLY A 121 -11.08 5.60 -13.23
N THR A 122 -10.86 6.64 -12.41
CA THR A 122 -9.79 6.71 -11.41
C THR A 122 -9.91 5.63 -10.34
N SER A 123 -11.14 5.17 -10.04
CA SER A 123 -11.40 4.16 -9.00
C SER A 123 -11.64 2.76 -9.58
N ALA A 124 -11.26 2.48 -10.82
CA ALA A 124 -11.45 1.17 -11.45
C ALA A 124 -10.83 0.03 -10.61
N GLY A 125 -11.62 -1.01 -10.34
CA GLY A 125 -11.25 -2.15 -9.49
C GLY A 125 -11.37 -1.92 -7.98
N ALA A 126 -11.64 -0.68 -7.54
CA ALA A 126 -11.88 -0.40 -6.12
C ALA A 126 -13.29 -0.84 -5.70
N THR A 127 -13.41 -1.30 -4.45
CA THR A 127 -14.70 -1.62 -3.83
C THR A 127 -14.96 -0.66 -2.68
N PHE A 128 -16.22 -0.25 -2.50
CA PHE A 128 -16.63 0.66 -1.43
C PHE A 128 -17.80 0.07 -0.65
N ARG A 129 -17.82 0.31 0.67
CA ARG A 129 -18.91 -0.04 1.59
C ARG A 129 -19.54 1.21 2.17
N GLN A 130 -20.86 1.25 2.17
CA GLN A 130 -21.63 2.25 2.90
C GLN A 130 -21.58 1.94 4.40
N THR A 131 -21.39 2.97 5.23
CA THR A 131 -21.10 2.77 6.67
C THR A 131 -22.17 3.32 7.63
N ALA A 132 -23.11 4.15 7.17
CA ALA A 132 -24.12 4.71 8.05
C ALA A 132 -25.25 3.69 8.30
N VAL A 133 -25.73 3.62 9.53
CA VAL A 133 -26.74 2.66 9.99
C VAL A 133 -27.99 3.38 10.48
N ASN A 134 -29.16 2.74 10.37
CA ASN A 134 -30.45 3.21 10.88
C ASN A 134 -30.81 4.65 10.47
N GLY A 135 -30.46 5.04 9.25
CA GLY A 135 -30.64 6.39 8.74
C GLY A 135 -31.88 6.58 7.88
N THR A 136 -32.02 7.78 7.34
CA THR A 136 -33.06 8.15 6.39
C THR A 136 -32.43 8.90 5.23
N ILE A 137 -32.76 8.50 4.00
CA ILE A 137 -32.29 9.16 2.79
C ILE A 137 -32.68 10.65 2.80
N GLY A 138 -31.74 11.52 2.43
CA GLY A 138 -31.94 12.98 2.41
C GLY A 138 -31.77 13.66 3.77
N SER A 139 -31.64 12.90 4.86
CA SER A 139 -31.42 13.45 6.21
C SER A 139 -30.14 12.91 6.87
N THR A 140 -29.84 11.63 6.71
CA THR A 140 -28.61 11.00 7.22
C THR A 140 -27.50 11.09 6.17
N ASN A 141 -26.29 11.44 6.60
CA ASN A 141 -25.13 11.46 5.72
C ASN A 141 -24.81 10.04 5.23
N ILE A 142 -24.66 9.88 3.92
CA ILE A 142 -24.31 8.60 3.28
C ILE A 142 -22.80 8.64 2.98
N LEU A 143 -22.05 7.81 3.70
CA LEU A 143 -20.59 7.74 3.64
C LEU A 143 -20.18 6.40 3.03
N TRP A 144 -19.44 6.46 1.93
CA TRP A 144 -18.83 5.30 1.28
C TRP A 144 -17.33 5.27 1.60
N THR A 145 -16.89 4.23 2.29
CA THR A 145 -15.47 4.00 2.61
C THR A 145 -14.95 2.86 1.76
N SER A 146 -13.66 2.85 1.44
CA SER A 146 -13.08 1.72 0.72
C SER A 146 -13.30 0.42 1.50
N PHE A 147 -13.71 -0.63 0.78
CA PHE A 147 -13.97 -1.97 1.30
C PHE A 147 -12.94 -2.93 0.71
N GLY A 148 -12.41 -3.81 1.54
CA GLY A 148 -11.38 -4.76 1.11
C GLY A 148 -10.05 -4.12 0.71
N THR A 149 -9.81 -2.84 1.02
CA THR A 149 -8.51 -2.18 0.81
C THR A 149 -8.03 -1.46 2.07
N SER A 150 -6.73 -1.63 2.31
CA SER A 150 -5.87 -1.11 3.37
C SER A 150 -5.88 -1.86 4.71
N ALA A 151 -4.91 -2.77 4.87
CA ALA A 151 -4.27 -2.89 6.18
C ALA A 151 -3.85 -1.47 6.64
N PRO A 152 -3.95 -1.15 7.95
CA PRO A 152 -3.63 0.19 8.46
C PRO A 152 -2.18 0.56 8.12
N ALA A 153 -1.79 1.83 8.27
CA ALA A 153 -0.37 2.16 8.25
C ALA A 153 0.37 1.33 9.30
N ALA A 154 1.50 0.74 8.93
CA ALA A 154 2.31 -0.02 9.89
C ALA A 154 2.82 0.92 11.00
N SER A 155 2.88 0.41 12.22
CA SER A 155 3.55 1.04 13.36
C SER A 155 4.39 -0.01 14.08
N GLU A 156 5.15 0.40 15.10
CA GLU A 156 5.89 -0.54 15.96
C GLU A 156 4.99 -1.58 16.64
N THR A 157 3.70 -1.27 16.82
CA THR A 157 2.73 -2.13 17.54
C THR A 157 1.64 -2.73 16.66
N THR A 158 1.53 -2.27 15.41
CA THR A 158 0.43 -2.66 14.51
C THR A 158 0.99 -3.04 13.15
N ALA A 159 0.74 -4.28 12.71
CA ALA A 159 1.06 -4.71 11.35
C ALA A 159 0.21 -3.94 10.32
N GLY A 160 0.83 -3.57 9.20
CA GLY A 160 0.21 -2.67 8.25
C GLY A 160 0.96 -2.53 6.93
N ILE A 161 0.58 -1.53 6.14
CA ILE A 161 1.25 -1.15 4.89
C ILE A 161 2.35 -0.13 5.23
N ILE A 162 3.50 -0.26 4.56
CA ILE A 162 4.65 0.65 4.69
C ILE A 162 5.10 1.11 3.30
N GLU A 163 5.47 2.38 3.18
CA GLU A 163 6.04 2.94 1.96
C GLU A 163 7.56 2.68 1.89
N ILE A 164 8.11 2.65 0.67
CA ILE A 164 9.50 2.33 0.39
C ILE A 164 10.33 3.63 0.27
N ALA A 165 11.16 3.95 1.26
CA ALA A 165 11.86 5.24 1.41
C ALA A 165 12.65 5.67 0.17
N THR A 166 12.63 6.92 -0.27
CA THR A 166 13.55 7.40 -1.32
C THR A 166 15.03 7.34 -0.88
N GLN A 167 15.96 7.50 -1.83
CA GLN A 167 17.39 7.58 -1.49
C GLN A 167 17.72 8.78 -0.60
N ALA A 168 17.02 9.91 -0.81
CA ALA A 168 17.19 11.11 0.01
C ALA A 168 16.75 10.86 1.46
N GLU A 169 15.60 10.22 1.66
CA GLU A 169 15.10 9.85 2.99
C GLU A 169 16.00 8.81 3.67
N THR A 170 16.52 7.84 2.91
CA THR A 170 17.50 6.87 3.41
C THR A 170 18.77 7.57 3.91
N ASN A 171 19.25 8.59 3.19
CA ASN A 171 20.42 9.36 3.58
C ASN A 171 20.16 10.28 4.78
N ALA A 172 18.95 10.84 4.89
CA ALA A 172 18.56 11.67 6.03
C ALA A 172 18.41 10.86 7.32
N GLY A 173 17.93 9.61 7.23
CA GLY A 173 17.86 8.69 8.36
C GLY A 173 16.90 9.12 9.48
N THR A 174 15.90 9.94 9.17
CA THR A 174 14.95 10.50 10.16
C THR A 174 13.61 9.78 10.22
N ALA A 175 13.31 8.91 9.26
CA ALA A 175 12.02 8.22 9.16
C ALA A 175 12.06 6.85 9.86
N ASP A 176 11.02 6.55 10.63
CA ASP A 176 10.76 5.27 11.30
C ASP A 176 9.60 4.49 10.67
N ASN A 177 8.94 5.08 9.67
CA ASN A 177 7.73 4.59 9.03
C ASN A 177 7.94 4.22 7.55
N LEU A 178 9.18 3.96 7.14
CA LEU A 178 9.53 3.60 5.76
C LEU A 178 10.42 2.36 5.70
N ALA A 179 10.24 1.55 4.66
CA ALA A 179 11.06 0.37 4.39
C ALA A 179 12.23 0.70 3.44
N LEU A 180 13.41 0.17 3.74
CA LEU A 180 14.61 0.28 2.90
C LEU A 180 14.71 -0.90 1.93
N THR A 181 15.28 -0.65 0.75
CA THR A 181 15.61 -1.71 -0.23
C THR A 181 17.12 -1.94 -0.28
N PRO A 182 17.59 -3.11 -0.76
CA PRO A 182 19.03 -3.39 -0.86
C PRO A 182 19.81 -2.33 -1.63
N LEU A 183 19.25 -1.79 -2.71
CA LEU A 183 19.89 -0.73 -3.50
C LEU A 183 20.07 0.56 -2.70
N LYS A 184 19.12 0.90 -1.83
CA LYS A 184 19.15 2.11 -1.01
C LYS A 184 20.19 2.01 0.09
N ILE A 185 20.31 0.83 0.70
CA ILE A 185 21.36 0.52 1.68
C ILE A 185 22.74 0.55 1.00
N ALA A 186 22.87 -0.07 -0.19
CA ALA A 186 24.12 -0.08 -0.94
C ALA A 186 24.58 1.32 -1.37
N ASN A 187 23.66 2.29 -1.50
CA ASN A 187 23.95 3.68 -1.86
C ASN A 187 23.86 4.66 -0.68
N TRP A 188 23.60 4.19 0.54
CA TRP A 188 23.50 5.05 1.71
C TRP A 188 24.80 5.83 1.92
N ALA A 189 24.67 7.15 2.11
CA ALA A 189 25.82 8.06 2.23
C ALA A 189 26.68 7.80 3.47
N GLY A 190 26.10 7.29 4.56
CA GLY A 190 26.80 6.98 5.81
C GLY A 190 27.39 5.56 5.88
N ARG A 191 27.35 4.79 4.79
CA ARG A 191 27.92 3.43 4.79
C ARG A 191 29.45 3.50 4.90
N PRO A 192 30.10 2.58 5.63
CA PRO A 192 31.55 2.46 5.59
C PRO A 192 32.03 2.20 4.17
N LEU A 193 33.01 2.98 3.73
CA LEU A 193 33.63 2.83 2.42
C LEU A 193 35.00 2.20 2.57
N LYS A 194 35.33 1.26 1.68
CA LYS A 194 36.62 0.59 1.67
C LYS A 194 37.21 0.57 0.28
N PHE A 195 38.52 0.81 0.19
CA PHE A 195 39.29 0.73 -1.02
C PHE A 195 40.60 -0.02 -0.75
N GLN A 196 41.10 -0.76 -1.75
CA GLN A 196 42.41 -1.38 -1.66
C GLN A 196 43.15 -1.27 -2.99
N GLN A 197 44.47 -1.11 -2.93
CA GLN A 197 45.33 -1.10 -4.10
C GLN A 197 46.67 -1.77 -3.77
N LEU A 198 47.20 -2.54 -4.72
CA LEU A 198 48.55 -3.08 -4.64
C LEU A 198 49.56 -2.02 -5.07
N VAL A 199 50.68 -1.92 -4.36
CA VAL A 199 51.77 -0.97 -4.64
C VAL A 199 53.12 -1.69 -4.65
N GLY A 200 54.06 -1.12 -5.41
CA GLY A 200 55.36 -1.70 -5.71
C GLY A 200 55.53 -2.00 -7.19
N ASP A 201 56.57 -1.43 -7.77
CA ASP A 201 56.98 -1.59 -9.17
C ASP A 201 58.50 -1.85 -9.31
N GLY A 202 59.20 -1.95 -8.18
CA GLY A 202 60.66 -2.13 -8.12
C GLY A 202 61.48 -0.88 -8.44
N THR A 203 60.85 0.28 -8.67
CA THR A 203 61.56 1.50 -9.12
C THR A 203 61.13 2.77 -8.40
N ALA A 204 59.84 3.03 -8.24
CA ALA A 204 59.33 4.21 -7.56
C ALA A 204 59.40 4.03 -6.04
N THR A 205 59.63 5.12 -5.32
CA THR A 205 59.55 5.15 -3.85
C THR A 205 58.27 5.81 -3.35
N GLN A 206 57.44 6.32 -4.26
CA GLN A 206 56.20 7.03 -3.96
C GLN A 206 55.08 6.53 -4.86
N TYR A 207 53.91 6.28 -4.26
CA TYR A 207 52.73 5.81 -4.96
C TYR A 207 51.50 6.62 -4.55
N THR A 208 50.77 7.16 -5.52
CA THR A 208 49.47 7.79 -5.31
C THR A 208 48.39 6.72 -5.43
N VAL A 209 47.66 6.48 -4.34
CA VAL A 209 46.55 5.54 -4.23
C VAL A 209 45.25 6.34 -4.36
N THR A 210 44.53 6.16 -5.46
CA THR A 210 43.29 6.91 -5.76
C THR A 210 42.07 6.11 -5.33
N HIS A 211 41.45 6.48 -4.20
CA HIS A 211 40.34 5.76 -3.58
C HIS A 211 38.94 6.29 -3.96
N ASN A 212 38.84 7.52 -4.47
CA ASN A 212 37.56 8.13 -4.88
C ASN A 212 36.44 8.11 -3.82
N LEU A 213 36.79 8.12 -2.54
CA LEU A 213 35.80 8.06 -1.45
C LEU A 213 35.15 9.42 -1.16
N GLY A 214 35.65 10.51 -1.76
CA GLY A 214 35.07 11.85 -1.62
C GLY A 214 35.30 12.50 -0.25
N THR A 215 36.13 11.92 0.61
CA THR A 215 36.47 12.43 1.94
C THR A 215 37.95 12.22 2.26
N ARG A 216 38.51 13.11 3.09
CA ARG A 216 39.86 12.97 3.69
C ARG A 216 39.84 12.27 5.05
N ASP A 217 38.67 12.12 5.65
CA ASP A 217 38.47 11.43 6.93
C ASP A 217 38.55 9.91 6.71
N VAL A 218 39.73 9.47 6.26
CA VAL A 218 40.02 8.08 5.93
C VAL A 218 41.23 7.62 6.74
N GLN A 219 41.30 6.34 7.03
CA GLN A 219 42.46 5.70 7.62
C GLN A 219 43.14 4.82 6.56
N ALA A 220 44.41 5.08 6.31
CA ALA A 220 45.21 4.26 5.41
C ALA A 220 46.17 3.37 6.19
N SER A 221 46.17 2.07 5.87
CA SER A 221 47.05 1.07 6.47
C SER A 221 47.76 0.30 5.36
N VAL A 222 49.04 -0.04 5.56
CA VAL A 222 49.85 -0.74 4.56
C VAL A 222 50.21 -2.13 5.08
N TYR A 223 49.87 -3.16 4.32
CA TYR A 223 50.15 -4.55 4.67
C TYR A 223 51.10 -5.18 3.66
N ARG A 224 51.95 -6.10 4.11
CA ARG A 224 52.69 -6.97 3.17
C ARG A 224 51.69 -7.81 2.36
N ASN A 225 51.90 -7.90 1.05
CA ASN A 225 51.04 -8.69 0.15
C ASN A 225 51.53 -10.14 0.00
N SER A 226 52.57 -10.53 0.72
CA SER A 226 53.07 -11.90 0.78
C SER A 226 53.70 -12.18 2.15
N GLY A 227 53.90 -13.46 2.48
CA GLY A 227 54.46 -13.88 3.76
C GLY A 227 53.46 -13.73 4.91
N ALA A 228 53.82 -12.94 5.93
CA ALA A 228 53.07 -12.83 7.19
C ALA A 228 51.85 -11.89 7.15
N PHE A 229 51.64 -11.15 6.04
CA PHE A 229 50.56 -10.16 5.89
C PHE A 229 50.49 -9.13 7.03
N ASP A 230 51.63 -8.82 7.63
CA ASP A 230 51.75 -7.88 8.74
C ASP A 230 51.66 -6.43 8.26
N GLU A 231 51.20 -5.57 9.17
CA GLU A 231 51.16 -4.13 8.96
C GLU A 231 52.59 -3.56 8.94
N VAL A 232 52.86 -2.67 7.99
CA VAL A 232 54.14 -2.02 7.81
C VAL A 232 53.94 -0.52 7.87
N ILE A 233 54.78 0.13 8.66
CA ILE A 233 54.78 1.58 8.79
C ILE A 233 55.43 2.19 7.54
N ALA A 234 54.69 3.04 6.86
CA ALA A 234 55.14 3.85 5.74
C ALA A 234 54.75 5.31 5.98
N ASP A 235 55.40 6.24 5.28
CA ASP A 235 54.99 7.64 5.34
C ASP A 235 53.73 7.84 4.49
N ILE A 236 52.63 8.20 5.15
CA ILE A 236 51.31 8.36 4.54
C ILE A 236 50.91 9.83 4.56
N GLU A 237 50.52 10.34 3.41
CA GLU A 237 49.99 11.70 3.26
C GLU A 237 48.59 11.66 2.63
N TYR A 238 47.60 12.21 3.32
CA TYR A 238 46.20 12.32 2.87
C TYR A 238 46.03 13.48 1.89
N THR A 239 46.55 13.29 0.67
CA THR A 239 46.76 14.36 -0.31
C THR A 239 45.48 15.05 -0.79
N THR A 240 44.44 14.30 -1.14
CA THR A 240 43.15 14.86 -1.59
C THR A 240 41.98 14.11 -0.97
N ILE A 241 40.75 14.57 -1.22
CA ILE A 241 39.54 13.83 -0.81
C ILE A 241 39.37 12.48 -1.54
N ASN A 242 40.19 12.22 -2.57
CA ASN A 242 40.09 11.02 -3.40
C ASN A 242 41.42 10.26 -3.51
N SER A 243 42.47 10.71 -2.82
CA SER A 243 43.78 10.08 -2.92
C SER A 243 44.61 10.18 -1.65
N VAL A 244 45.41 9.15 -1.43
CA VAL A 244 46.45 9.08 -0.40
C VAL A 244 47.78 8.77 -1.09
N THR A 245 48.86 9.42 -0.65
CA THR A 245 50.21 9.14 -1.14
C THR A 245 50.96 8.33 -0.09
N VAL A 246 51.52 7.19 -0.50
CA VAL A 246 52.35 6.33 0.35
C VAL A 246 53.80 6.42 -0.14
N ARG A 247 54.74 6.64 0.79
CA ARG A 247 56.17 6.72 0.51
C ARG A 247 56.95 5.66 1.28
N PHE A 248 57.94 5.11 0.60
CA PHE A 248 58.86 4.10 1.11
C PHE A 248 60.30 4.60 1.04
N ALA A 249 61.13 4.22 2.02
CA ALA A 249 62.54 4.58 2.04
C ALA A 249 63.36 3.89 0.92
N SER A 250 62.86 2.79 0.36
CA SER A 250 63.44 2.06 -0.77
C SER A 250 62.34 1.58 -1.70
N ALA A 251 62.64 1.47 -2.99
CA ALA A 251 61.66 1.08 -4.00
C ALA A 251 61.16 -0.35 -3.72
N PRO A 252 59.88 -0.52 -3.36
CA PRO A 252 59.35 -1.83 -3.04
C PRO A 252 59.22 -2.69 -4.29
N ALA A 253 59.48 -4.00 -4.16
CA ALA A 253 59.34 -4.96 -5.25
C ALA A 253 57.91 -4.98 -5.80
N ILE A 254 57.73 -5.56 -7.00
CA ILE A 254 56.43 -5.55 -7.69
C ILE A 254 55.30 -6.12 -6.82
N ASN A 255 54.23 -5.34 -6.62
CA ASN A 255 53.07 -5.70 -5.79
C ASN A 255 53.43 -6.20 -4.37
N ALA A 256 54.54 -5.71 -3.79
CA ALA A 256 55.01 -6.16 -2.48
C ALA A 256 54.07 -5.77 -1.33
N PHE A 257 53.29 -4.69 -1.49
CA PHE A 257 52.42 -4.16 -0.45
C PHE A 257 51.00 -3.94 -0.95
N ARG A 258 50.04 -4.01 -0.02
CA ARG A 258 48.64 -3.68 -0.20
C ARG A 258 48.31 -2.50 0.70
N VAL A 259 47.84 -1.42 0.10
CA VAL A 259 47.31 -0.26 0.81
C VAL A 259 45.81 -0.45 0.95
N VAL A 260 45.31 -0.43 2.18
CA VAL A 260 43.89 -0.48 2.52
C VAL A 260 43.50 0.91 3.02
N ILE A 261 42.39 1.44 2.51
CA ILE A 261 41.84 2.73 2.89
C ILE A 261 40.41 2.51 3.32
N ASP A 262 40.14 2.80 4.59
CA ASP A 262 38.81 2.74 5.20
C ASP A 262 38.32 4.17 5.47
N GLY A 263 37.05 4.45 5.18
CA GLY A 263 36.40 5.75 5.36
C GLY A 263 34.91 5.65 5.62
#